data_AF-A0A4Q1CUZ9-F1
#
_entry.id   AF-A0A4Q1CUZ9-F1
#
_cell.length_a   1.000
_cell.length_b   1.000
_cell.length_c   1.000
_cell.angle_alpha   90.00
_cell.angle_beta   90.00
_cell.angle_gamma   90.00
#
_symmetry.space_group_name_H-M   'P 1'
#
loop_
_entity.id
_entity.type
_entity.pdbx_description
1 polymer ?
#
loop_
_entity_poly.entity_id
_entity_poly.type
_entity_poly.pdbx_seq_one_letter_code
_entity_poly.pdbx_strand_id
1 'polypeptide(L)' 'MLDHLGLTSADLARSRAFFSQALAPLQIGVVMEVTAEQTGTHDQVGFGRDGKPFFWIGNNIEAVCQRPAAETEA' A
#
# COMPACT_ATOMS: atom_id res chain seq x y z
N MET A 1 16.57 -13.28 5.17
CA MET A 1 15.25 -13.81 4.82
C MET A 1 14.28 -12.66 4.95
N LEU A 2 13.53 -12.31 3.91
CA LEU A 2 12.54 -11.23 3.97
C LEU A 2 11.26 -11.79 4.60
N ASP A 3 10.87 -11.20 5.73
CA ASP A 3 9.66 -11.57 6.47
C ASP A 3 8.42 -10.85 5.93
N HIS A 4 8.59 -9.57 5.57
CA HIS A 4 7.57 -8.73 4.95
C HIS A 4 8.24 -7.55 4.21
N LEU A 5 7.48 -6.87 3.34
CA LEU A 5 7.91 -5.72 2.57
C LEU A 5 6.80 -4.68 2.55
N GLY A 6 7.10 -3.45 2.96
CA GLY A 6 6.18 -2.31 2.91
C GLY A 6 6.58 -1.32 1.81
N LEU A 7 5.62 -0.90 0.98
CA LEU A 7 5.79 0.11 -0.06
C LEU A 7 4.87 1.28 0.19
N THR A 8 5.36 2.47 -0.13
CA THR A 8 4.56 3.70 -0.16
C THR A 8 4.17 3.97 -1.60
N SER A 9 2.88 4.22 -1.84
CA SER A 9 2.36 4.56 -3.16
C SER A 9 1.60 5.88 -3.10
N ALA A 10 1.89 6.76 -4.07
CA ALA A 10 1.15 8.01 -4.24
C ALA A 10 -0.32 7.77 -4.65
N ASP A 11 -0.64 6.60 -5.23
CA ASP A 11 -1.99 6.24 -5.65
C ASP A 11 -2.28 4.78 -5.28
N LEU A 12 -2.85 4.60 -4.09
CA LEU A 12 -3.16 3.28 -3.53
C LEU A 12 -4.15 2.51 -4.40
N ALA A 13 -5.15 3.18 -4.99
CA ALA A 13 -6.17 2.52 -5.81
C ALA A 13 -5.56 1.95 -7.08
N ARG A 14 -4.70 2.73 -7.75
CA ARG A 14 -3.99 2.28 -8.95
C ARG A 14 -2.98 1.18 -8.65
N SER A 15 -2.21 1.33 -7.57
CA SER A 15 -1.28 0.28 -7.12
C SER A 15 -2.02 -1.00 -6.75
N ARG A 16 -3.13 -0.92 -6.01
CA ARG A 16 -3.94 -2.09 -5.66
C ARG A 16 -4.39 -2.85 -6.90
N ALA A 17 -4.94 -2.15 -7.89
CA ALA A 17 -5.40 -2.77 -9.13
C ALA A 17 -4.25 -3.40 -9.93
N PHE A 18 -3.08 -2.75 -9.96
CA PHE A 18 -1.88 -3.27 -10.61
C PHE A 18 -1.35 -4.53 -9.91
N PHE A 19 -1.12 -4.46 -8.60
CA PHE A 19 -0.58 -5.57 -7.82
C PHE A 19 -1.57 -6.73 -7.78
N SER A 20 -2.87 -6.49 -7.67
CA SER A 20 -3.87 -7.56 -7.75
C SER A 20 -3.81 -8.33 -9.08
N GLN A 21 -3.51 -7.67 -10.20
CA GLN A 21 -3.36 -8.34 -11.49
C GLN A 21 -2.00 -9.02 -11.64
N ALA A 22 -0.93 -8.36 -11.21
CA ALA A 22 0.43 -8.89 -11.30
C ALA A 22 0.66 -10.10 -10.37
N LEU A 23 -0.01 -10.12 -9.21
CA LEU A 23 0.13 -11.14 -8.18
C LEU A 23 -0.89 -12.28 -8.32
N ALA A 24 -1.94 -12.11 -9.11
CA ALA A 24 -2.91 -13.17 -9.46
C ALA A 24 -2.26 -14.48 -9.96
N PRO A 25 -1.29 -14.48 -10.91
CA PRO A 25 -0.64 -15.71 -11.37
C PRO A 25 0.21 -16.40 -10.28
N LEU A 26 0.60 -15.68 -9.24
CA LEU A 26 1.37 -16.20 -8.10
C LEU A 26 0.47 -16.66 -6.95
N GLN A 27 -0.86 -16.65 -7.14
CA GLN A 27 -1.87 -16.94 -6.11
C GLN A 27 -1.76 -16.03 -4.89
N ILE A 28 -1.27 -14.81 -5.10
CA ILE A 28 -1.15 -13.80 -4.07
C ILE A 28 -2.29 -12.80 -4.28
N GLY A 29 -3.10 -12.63 -3.24
CA GLY A 29 -4.28 -11.77 -3.25
C GLY A 29 -4.22 -10.71 -2.16
N VAL A 30 -5.24 -9.84 -2.14
CA VAL A 30 -5.47 -8.96 -1.00
C VAL A 30 -5.92 -9.82 0.17
N VAL A 31 -5.11 -9.87 1.22
CA VAL A 31 -5.40 -10.62 2.44
C VAL A 31 -5.95 -9.68 3.52
N MET A 32 -5.51 -8.43 3.54
CA MET A 32 -5.93 -7.45 4.52
C MET A 32 -6.03 -6.06 3.89
N GLU A 33 -7.08 -5.33 4.23
CA GLU A 33 -7.25 -3.91 3.89
C GLU A 33 -7.46 -3.17 5.21
N VAL A 34 -6.54 -2.28 5.54
CA VAL A 34 -6.59 -1.42 6.72
C VAL A 34 -6.90 -0.02 6.21
N THR A 35 -8.11 0.45 6.44
CA THR A 35 -8.51 1.79 6.00
C THR A 35 -7.96 2.86 6.94
N ALA A 36 -7.92 4.11 6.46
CA ALA A 36 -7.52 5.27 7.25
C ALA A 36 -8.32 5.41 8.57
N GLU A 37 -9.55 4.87 8.61
CA GLU A 37 -10.39 4.82 9.81
C GLU A 37 -9.84 3.91 10.92
N GLN A 38 -9.08 2.87 10.57
CA GLN A 38 -8.50 1.92 11.53
C GLN A 38 -7.09 2.30 12.00
N THR A 39 -6.36 3.07 11.20
CA THR A 39 -5.00 3.53 11.53
C THR A 39 -4.94 5.01 11.91
N GLY A 40 -6.08 5.71 11.85
CA GLY A 40 -6.22 7.11 12.25
C GLY A 40 -5.78 8.11 11.18
N THR A 41 -5.15 7.65 10.11
CA THR A 41 -4.47 8.56 9.18
C THR A 41 -4.38 8.05 7.74
N HIS A 42 -4.17 6.75 7.47
CA HIS A 42 -3.70 6.26 6.15
C HIS A 42 -4.28 4.92 5.72
N ASP A 43 -4.50 4.72 4.42
CA ASP A 43 -4.99 3.46 3.87
C ASP A 43 -3.81 2.54 3.56
N GLN A 44 -3.92 1.28 3.96
CA GLN A 44 -2.92 0.24 3.73
C GLN A 44 -3.57 -1.05 3.21
N VAL A 45 -2.96 -1.64 2.20
CA VAL A 45 -3.40 -2.91 1.61
C VAL A 45 -2.30 -3.94 1.79
N GLY A 46 -2.60 -4.98 2.56
CA GLY A 46 -1.78 -6.17 2.77
C GLY A 46 -2.11 -7.25 1.74
N PHE A 47 -1.16 -7.53 0.86
CA PHE A 47 -1.14 -8.67 -0.04
C PHE A 47 -0.40 -9.85 0.58
N GLY A 48 -0.90 -11.04 0.29
CA GLY A 48 -0.36 -12.26 0.86
C GLY A 48 -0.87 -13.53 0.19
N ARG A 49 -0.40 -14.65 0.73
CA ARG A 49 -0.76 -16.00 0.30
C ARG A 49 -1.07 -16.83 1.55
N ASP A 50 -1.99 -17.78 1.45
CA ASP A 50 -2.33 -18.71 2.54
C ASP A 50 -2.74 -17.97 3.84
N GLY A 51 -3.39 -16.81 3.71
CA GLY A 51 -3.83 -15.98 4.84
C GLY A 51 -2.71 -15.23 5.57
N LYS A 52 -1.48 -15.24 5.06
CA LYS A 52 -0.35 -14.47 5.62
C LYS A 52 -0.03 -13.26 4.75
N PRO A 53 -0.30 -12.02 5.22
CA PRO A 53 0.13 -10.82 4.52
C PRO A 53 1.64 -10.60 4.71
N PHE A 54 2.38 -10.54 3.61
CA PHE A 54 3.81 -10.24 3.62
C PHE A 54 4.16 -9.01 2.78
N PHE A 55 3.22 -8.46 2.01
CA PHE A 55 3.46 -7.32 1.15
C PHE A 55 2.44 -6.23 1.45
N TRP A 56 2.89 -5.09 1.93
CA TRP A 56 2.03 -3.99 2.37
C TRP A 56 2.23 -2.80 1.46
N ILE A 57 1.14 -2.16 1.06
CA ILE A 57 1.16 -0.91 0.30
C ILE A 57 0.36 0.13 1.06
N GLY A 58 0.97 1.28 1.36
CA GLY A 58 0.29 2.39 2.03
C GLY A 58 0.38 3.68 1.25
N ASN A 59 -0.52 4.63 1.51
CA ASN A 59 -0.51 5.97 0.90
C ASN A 59 0.30 7.02 1.68
N ASN A 60 1.01 6.63 2.74
CA ASN A 60 1.76 7.57 3.56
C ASN A 60 3.27 7.53 3.32
N ILE A 61 3.85 8.73 3.28
CA ILE A 61 5.26 9.02 3.06
C ILE A 61 5.95 9.54 4.34
N GLU A 62 5.85 8.89 5.48
CA GLU A 62 6.75 9.23 6.60
C GLU A 62 8.19 8.72 6.34
N ALA A 63 8.42 7.97 5.26
CA ALA A 63 9.74 7.65 4.75
C ALA A 63 9.93 8.09 3.29
N VAL A 64 10.65 9.20 3.11
CA VAL A 64 11.42 9.57 1.90
C VAL A 64 10.60 9.76 0.62
N CYS A 65 9.93 10.91 0.50
CA CYS A 65 9.93 11.83 -0.66
C CYS A 65 8.72 12.76 -0.56
N GLN A 66 8.72 13.67 0.43
CA GLN A 66 7.81 14.81 0.42
C GLN A 66 8.19 15.67 -0.79
N ARG A 67 7.45 15.56 -1.90
CA ARG A 67 7.37 16.68 -2.83
C ARG A 67 6.67 17.80 -2.04
N PRO A 68 7.27 18.98 -1.88
CA PRO A 68 6.59 20.07 -1.16
C PRO A 68 5.25 20.28 -1.84
N ALA A 69 4.19 20.33 -1.02
CA ALA A 69 2.87 20.70 -1.49
C ALA A 69 3.04 22.04 -2.23
N ALA A 70 2.68 22.07 -3.51
CA ALA A 70 2.63 23.31 -4.26
C ALA A 70 1.70 24.24 -3.50
N GLU A 71 2.29 25.23 -2.83
CA GLU A 71 1.62 26.36 -2.24
C GLU A 71 0.75 26.96 -3.35
N THR A 72 -0.57 26.84 -3.22
CA THR A 72 -1.48 27.63 -4.04
C THR A 72 -1.41 29.04 -3.50
N GLU A 73 -0.55 29.85 -4.12
CA GLU A 73 -0.57 31.30 -4.00
C GLU A 73 -1.98 31.80 -4.34
N ALA A 74 -2.60 32.49 -3.38
CA ALA A 74 -3.72 33.40 -3.57
C ALA A 74 -3.62 34.53 -2.56
#